data_AF-A0A1Q9V9U5-F1
#
_entry.id   AF-A0A1Q9V9U5-F1
#
_cell.length_a   1.000
_cell.length_b   1.000
_cell.length_c   1.000
_cell.angle_alpha   90.00
_cell.angle_beta   90.00
_cell.angle_gamma   90.00
#
_symmetry.space_group_name_H-M   'P 1'
#
loop_
_entity.id
_entity.type
_entity.pdbx_description
1 polymer ?
#
loop_
_entity_poly.entity_id
_entity_poly.type
_entity_poly.pdbx_seq_one_letter_code
_entity_poly.pdbx_strand_id
1 'polypeptide(L)'
;MSSDAVTVTLPEAQTALCGFRHCRHPLPPPGPRGGRPYEFCPDRVWPGGKSCKQLAAAEQALRDALGETDPPTALRDATDTFADAARQVREPLQALSGVLETVSARMEDELTAAAARADQADRAASDAAQAQHDAEERAQEAERERDAAVAEAQQARTEAADATATAERAVAEADAAGLARARAEATAEAAIDRARRAEDENKVVRAHADELVQRLDELRAQLAERTGERDTAHAALEQHRERSRDLERSLTERLDTTGSHLEQARADLASAAERERELRGRLDDQAEEHRVTERALADAQADVAAHRAEAERLRDRIGTAERERDTVDRVLHRINDAVLAADSDATREDPGALRELVLRELLTRTNPPDDADPGRP
;
A
#
# COMPACT_ATOMS: atom_id res chain seq x y z
N MET A 1 97.76 41.44 91.27
CA MET A 1 97.52 40.85 92.61
C MET A 1 98.24 39.51 92.58
N SER A 2 99.24 39.16 93.37
CA SER A 2 99.75 39.60 94.67
C SER A 2 101.26 39.30 94.68
N SER A 3 102.11 40.27 95.04
CA SER A 3 102.72 40.45 96.37
C SER A 3 104.11 39.80 96.49
N ASP A 4 105.12 40.66 96.32
CA ASP A 4 106.47 40.49 96.86
C ASP A 4 106.46 40.47 98.39
N ALA A 5 107.35 39.67 98.98
CA ALA A 5 107.80 39.83 100.35
C ALA A 5 109.33 39.71 100.39
N VAL A 6 109.98 40.83 100.72
CA VAL A 6 111.42 40.95 100.98
C VAL A 6 111.63 40.94 102.49
N THR A 7 112.53 40.08 102.99
CA THR A 7 112.94 40.03 104.40
C THR A 7 114.42 40.34 104.52
N VAL A 8 114.74 41.35 105.33
CA VAL A 8 116.10 41.84 105.65
C VAL A 8 116.69 41.08 106.86
N THR A 9 117.98 40.77 106.81
CA THR A 9 118.77 40.02 107.83
C THR A 9 119.71 40.96 108.61
N LEU A 10 119.97 40.67 109.90
CA LEU A 10 121.04 41.29 110.74
C LEU A 10 122.06 40.22 111.22
N PRO A 11 123.32 40.59 111.58
CA PRO A 11 124.49 39.69 111.47
C PRO A 11 124.95 39.03 112.78
N GLU A 12 125.43 37.78 112.72
CA GLU A 12 126.05 37.02 113.83
C GLU A 12 127.55 36.72 113.61
N ALA A 13 128.25 36.55 114.73
CA ALA A 13 129.70 36.52 114.96
C ALA A 13 130.60 35.78 113.95
N GLN A 14 131.72 36.40 113.58
CA GLN A 14 132.74 35.82 112.69
C GLN A 14 133.41 34.60 113.32
N THR A 15 133.03 33.40 112.85
CA THR A 15 133.65 32.12 113.20
C THR A 15 135.05 32.05 112.58
N ALA A 16 136.10 31.82 113.38
CA ALA A 16 137.47 31.71 112.87
C ALA A 16 137.57 30.51 111.89
N LEU A 17 138.13 30.71 110.70
CA LEU A 17 138.24 29.67 109.67
C LEU A 17 139.62 29.00 109.70
N CYS A 18 139.70 27.76 109.23
CA CYS A 18 140.95 27.00 109.10
C CYS A 18 141.99 27.75 108.25
N GLY A 19 143.23 27.82 108.74
CA GLY A 19 144.33 28.53 108.08
C GLY A 19 144.78 27.96 106.73
N PHE A 20 144.32 26.79 106.30
CA PHE A 20 144.59 26.27 104.95
C PHE A 20 143.61 26.87 103.94
N ARG A 21 144.11 27.60 102.94
CA ARG A 21 143.29 28.46 102.05
C ARG A 21 142.21 27.72 101.27
N HIS A 22 142.41 26.43 100.96
CA HIS A 22 141.42 25.61 100.27
C HIS A 22 140.44 24.89 101.20
N CYS A 23 140.74 24.80 102.51
CA CYS A 23 139.77 24.25 103.46
C CYS A 23 138.77 25.33 103.87
N ARG A 24 139.27 26.45 104.44
CA ARG A 24 138.48 27.56 105.02
C ARG A 24 137.27 27.14 105.85
N HIS A 25 137.29 25.94 106.41
CA HIS A 25 136.18 25.42 107.19
C HIS A 25 136.16 26.12 108.56
N PRO A 26 134.99 26.52 109.09
CA PRO A 26 134.89 27.15 110.39
C PRO A 26 135.43 26.23 111.47
N LEU A 27 136.33 26.76 112.28
CA LEU A 27 136.95 26.06 113.37
C LEU A 27 136.02 26.06 114.58
N PRO A 28 135.97 24.95 115.34
CA PRO A 28 135.15 24.88 116.53
C PRO A 28 135.61 25.95 117.55
N PRO A 29 134.66 26.60 118.26
CA PRO A 29 134.98 27.64 119.22
C PRO A 29 135.87 27.09 120.34
N PRO A 30 136.81 27.90 120.88
CA PRO A 30 137.70 27.44 121.95
C PRO A 30 136.89 27.02 123.17
N GLY A 31 137.15 25.81 123.69
CA GLY A 31 136.38 25.23 124.78
C GLY A 31 136.43 26.05 126.08
N PRO A 32 135.42 25.93 126.97
CA PRO A 32 135.19 26.82 128.11
C PRO A 32 136.28 26.80 129.21
N ARG A 33 137.31 25.95 129.10
CA ARG A 33 138.46 25.90 130.01
C ARG A 33 139.71 26.63 129.49
N GLY A 34 139.56 27.54 128.53
CA GLY A 34 140.63 28.49 128.15
C GLY A 34 141.81 27.90 127.39
N GLY A 35 141.59 26.89 126.53
CA GLY A 35 142.64 26.32 125.66
C GLY A 35 142.98 27.22 124.47
N ARG A 36 144.21 27.10 123.93
CA ARG A 36 144.70 27.87 122.76
C ARG A 36 143.82 27.55 121.53
N PRO A 37 143.30 28.56 120.78
CA PRO A 37 142.48 28.33 119.60
C PRO A 37 143.19 27.45 118.56
N TYR A 38 142.44 26.58 117.89
CA TYR A 38 142.96 25.78 116.78
C TYR A 38 143.26 26.72 115.60
N GLU A 39 144.42 26.54 114.95
CA GLU A 39 144.75 27.28 113.71
C GLU A 39 144.31 26.49 112.45
N PHE A 40 144.14 25.17 112.57
CA PHE A 40 143.77 24.28 111.47
C PHE A 40 142.75 23.24 111.94
N CYS A 41 141.93 22.71 111.02
CA CYS A 41 140.97 21.65 111.32
C CYS A 41 141.69 20.40 111.84
N PRO A 42 141.35 19.89 113.05
CA PRO A 42 141.97 18.68 113.59
C PRO A 42 141.49 17.41 112.85
N ASP A 43 140.23 17.37 112.45
CA ASP A 43 139.58 16.12 112.02
C ASP A 43 139.54 15.93 110.50
N ARG A 44 139.97 16.93 109.72
CA ARG A 44 139.89 16.85 108.25
C ARG A 44 141.18 16.30 107.66
N VAL A 45 141.03 15.17 106.96
CA VAL A 45 142.10 14.48 106.25
C VAL A 45 141.84 14.56 104.75
N TRP A 46 142.88 14.88 103.99
CA TRP A 46 142.81 14.97 102.53
C TRP A 46 143.29 13.68 101.86
N PRO A 47 142.93 13.44 100.58
CA PRO A 47 143.40 12.27 99.84
C PRO A 47 144.93 12.10 99.97
N GLY A 48 145.37 10.91 100.38
CA GLY A 48 146.77 10.64 100.75
C GLY A 48 147.10 10.82 102.25
N GLY A 49 146.09 10.98 103.11
CA GLY A 49 146.25 10.93 104.57
C GLY A 49 146.81 12.22 105.21
N LYS A 50 146.96 13.30 104.45
CA LYS A 50 147.59 14.54 104.94
C LYS A 50 146.57 15.44 105.66
N SER A 51 146.98 16.02 106.79
CA SER A 51 146.15 16.97 107.53
C SER A 51 146.22 18.38 106.94
N CYS A 52 145.21 19.21 107.23
CA CYS A 52 145.18 20.62 106.79
C CYS A 52 146.45 21.39 107.16
N LYS A 53 147.06 21.11 108.32
CA LYS A 53 148.32 21.74 108.74
C LYS A 53 149.49 21.34 107.83
N GLN A 54 149.59 20.06 107.48
CA GLN A 54 150.66 19.55 106.61
C GLN A 54 150.52 20.08 105.18
N LEU A 55 149.29 20.18 104.68
CA LEU A 55 149.03 20.76 103.36
C LEU A 55 149.25 22.26 103.33
N ALA A 56 148.89 22.99 104.38
CA ALA A 56 149.22 24.41 104.50
C ALA A 56 150.74 24.63 104.56
N ALA A 57 151.47 23.79 105.29
CA ALA A 57 152.93 23.85 105.32
C ALA A 57 153.56 23.50 103.96
N ALA A 58 153.02 22.50 103.26
CA ALA A 58 153.45 22.16 101.91
C ALA A 58 153.11 23.27 100.90
N GLU A 59 151.95 23.91 101.02
CA GLU A 59 151.53 25.05 100.20
C GLU A 59 152.43 26.26 100.47
N GLN A 60 152.81 26.50 101.73
CA GLN A 60 153.77 27.55 102.07
C GLN A 60 155.17 27.22 101.55
N ALA A 61 155.63 25.98 101.72
CA ALA A 61 156.90 25.54 101.15
C ALA A 61 156.91 25.59 99.62
N LEU A 62 155.76 25.34 98.96
CA LEU A 62 155.62 25.48 97.51
C LEU A 62 155.65 26.95 97.09
N ARG A 63 155.04 27.86 97.87
CA ARG A 63 155.12 29.31 97.62
C ARG A 63 156.54 29.84 97.81
N ASP A 64 157.22 29.40 98.87
CA ASP A 64 158.62 29.78 99.13
C ASP A 64 159.57 29.19 98.07
N ALA A 65 159.28 27.99 97.55
CA ALA A 65 160.08 27.34 96.50
C ALA A 65 159.75 27.83 95.07
N LEU A 66 158.53 28.27 94.81
CA LEU A 66 158.12 28.76 93.48
C LEU A 66 158.47 30.23 93.26
N GLY A 67 158.88 30.96 94.31
CA GLY A 67 159.22 32.38 94.23
C GLY A 67 158.01 33.20 93.79
N GLU A 68 157.44 34.00 94.68
CA GLU A 68 156.31 34.88 94.36
C GLU A 68 156.73 35.89 93.27
N THR A 69 156.54 35.50 92.01
CA THR A 69 156.79 36.28 90.81
C THR A 69 155.48 36.28 90.04
N ASP A 70 154.92 37.49 89.88
CA ASP A 70 153.73 37.78 89.08
C ASP A 70 153.71 37.01 87.75
N PRO A 71 152.51 36.63 87.23
CA PRO A 71 152.42 35.90 85.98
C PRO A 71 153.15 36.66 84.86
N PRO A 72 153.98 35.97 84.05
CA PRO A 72 154.73 36.60 82.98
C PRO A 72 153.78 37.24 81.98
N THR A 73 154.07 38.48 81.59
CA THR A 73 153.27 39.33 80.69
C THR A 73 152.79 38.61 79.43
N ALA A 74 153.59 37.69 78.88
CA ALA A 74 153.24 36.91 77.69
C ALA A 74 151.97 36.04 77.83
N LEU A 75 151.64 35.54 79.03
CA LEU A 75 150.44 34.72 79.23
C LEU A 75 149.19 35.60 79.39
N ARG A 76 149.34 36.78 80.01
CA ARG A 76 148.29 37.82 80.07
C ARG A 76 147.96 38.31 78.67
N ASP A 77 148.98 38.63 77.87
CA ASP A 77 148.80 39.09 76.48
C ASP A 77 148.08 38.04 75.63
N ALA A 78 148.37 36.74 75.81
CA ALA A 78 147.70 35.65 75.10
C ALA A 78 146.23 35.44 75.53
N THR A 79 145.92 35.54 76.83
CA THR A 79 144.51 35.51 77.27
C THR A 79 143.76 36.78 76.90
N ASP A 80 144.42 37.93 76.87
CA ASP A 80 143.81 39.20 76.46
C ASP A 80 143.57 39.20 74.94
N THR A 81 144.50 38.67 74.12
CA THR A 81 144.24 38.48 72.68
C THR A 81 143.16 37.45 72.40
N PHE A 82 143.09 36.34 73.15
CA PHE A 82 141.99 35.39 73.01
C PHE A 82 140.66 35.97 73.48
N ALA A 83 140.64 36.72 74.59
CA ALA A 83 139.45 37.40 75.09
C ALA A 83 138.98 38.50 74.13
N ASP A 84 139.91 39.24 73.50
CA ASP A 84 139.63 40.22 72.46
C ASP A 84 139.11 39.55 71.18
N ALA A 85 139.73 38.45 70.72
CA ALA A 85 139.27 37.68 69.57
C ALA A 85 137.89 37.04 69.83
N ALA A 86 137.66 36.49 71.02
CA ALA A 86 136.37 35.97 71.43
C ALA A 86 135.32 37.10 71.52
N ARG A 87 135.69 38.30 71.98
CA ARG A 87 134.80 39.49 71.96
C ARG A 87 134.46 39.91 70.53
N GLN A 88 135.46 39.93 69.64
CA GLN A 88 135.31 40.28 68.23
C GLN A 88 134.42 39.29 67.47
N VAL A 89 134.33 38.02 67.90
CA VAL A 89 133.47 37.01 67.29
C VAL A 89 132.11 36.90 67.99
N ARG A 90 132.02 37.21 69.29
CA ARG A 90 130.77 37.14 70.07
C ARG A 90 129.68 38.06 69.53
N GLU A 91 130.03 39.31 69.21
CA GLU A 91 129.07 40.28 68.70
C GLU A 91 128.53 39.89 67.31
N PRO A 92 129.35 39.49 66.33
CA PRO A 92 128.87 38.89 65.07
C PRO A 92 128.00 37.64 65.26
N LEU A 93 128.34 36.76 66.21
CA LEU A 93 127.54 35.56 66.49
C LEU A 93 126.18 35.90 67.13
N GLN A 94 126.12 36.90 68.02
CA GLN A 94 124.86 37.40 68.59
C GLN A 94 124.01 38.13 67.55
N ALA A 95 124.63 38.90 66.65
CA ALA A 95 123.94 39.49 65.52
C ALA A 95 123.39 38.42 64.57
N LEU A 96 124.17 37.37 64.29
CA LEU A 96 123.72 36.23 63.49
C LEU A 96 122.58 35.46 64.16
N SER A 97 122.65 35.22 65.48
CA SER A 97 121.57 34.54 66.21
C SER A 97 120.29 35.37 66.20
N GLY A 98 120.37 36.70 66.40
CA GLY A 98 119.21 37.59 66.31
C GLY A 98 118.60 37.66 64.90
N VAL A 99 119.44 37.63 63.86
CA VAL A 99 118.98 37.52 62.47
C VAL A 99 118.30 36.17 62.22
N LEU A 100 118.87 35.06 62.71
CA LEU A 100 118.27 33.73 62.59
C LEU A 100 116.94 33.63 63.34
N GLU A 101 116.82 34.19 64.54
CA GLU A 101 115.56 34.26 65.29
C GLU A 101 114.51 35.08 64.52
N THR A 102 114.90 36.23 63.96
CA THR A 102 114.00 37.06 63.15
C THR A 102 113.55 36.34 61.88
N VAL A 103 114.46 35.62 61.22
CA VAL A 103 114.14 34.80 60.03
C VAL A 103 113.23 33.64 60.40
N SER A 104 113.49 32.94 61.51
CA SER A 104 112.63 31.85 62.00
C SER A 104 111.23 32.35 62.34
N ALA A 105 111.11 33.45 63.09
CA ALA A 105 109.80 34.05 63.41
C ALA A 105 109.06 34.47 62.14
N ARG A 106 109.75 35.11 61.19
CA ARG A 106 109.15 35.48 59.90
C ARG A 106 108.74 34.26 59.08
N MET A 107 109.52 33.17 59.11
CA MET A 107 109.14 31.91 58.46
C MET A 107 107.91 31.29 59.12
N GLU A 108 107.82 31.28 60.45
CA GLU A 108 106.64 30.79 61.19
C GLU A 108 105.39 31.61 60.87
N ASP A 109 105.51 32.95 60.82
CA ASP A 109 104.43 33.85 60.43
C ASP A 109 103.98 33.61 58.98
N GLU A 110 104.92 33.48 58.04
CA GLU A 110 104.61 33.22 56.62
C GLU A 110 104.01 31.83 56.42
N LEU A 111 104.49 30.80 57.13
CA LEU A 111 103.91 29.45 57.13
C LEU A 111 102.49 29.46 57.69
N THR A 112 102.25 30.20 58.77
CA THR A 112 100.91 30.36 59.37
C THR A 112 99.98 31.10 58.41
N ALA A 113 100.44 32.18 57.78
CA ALA A 113 99.68 32.93 56.79
C ALA A 113 99.44 32.13 55.50
N ALA A 114 100.37 31.29 55.08
CA ALA A 114 100.20 30.38 53.95
C ALA A 114 99.18 29.27 54.28
N ALA A 115 99.26 28.67 55.48
CA ALA A 115 98.29 27.69 55.95
C ALA A 115 96.87 28.30 56.05
N ALA A 116 96.73 29.50 56.61
CA ALA A 116 95.45 30.19 56.68
C ALA A 116 94.87 30.50 55.28
N ARG A 117 95.72 30.87 54.32
CA ARG A 117 95.31 31.07 52.91
C ARG A 117 94.90 29.75 52.24
N ALA A 118 95.60 28.66 52.51
CA ALA A 118 95.25 27.33 52.02
C ALA A 118 93.90 26.87 52.59
N ASP A 119 93.71 26.98 53.91
CA ASP A 119 92.43 26.66 54.57
C ASP A 119 91.27 27.49 54.01
N GLN A 120 91.51 28.78 53.74
CA GLN A 120 90.50 29.65 53.13
C GLN A 120 90.19 29.25 51.68
N ALA A 121 91.21 28.89 50.90
CA ALA A 121 91.03 28.41 49.53
C ALA A 121 90.29 27.07 49.49
N ASP A 122 90.60 26.14 50.41
CA ASP A 122 89.93 24.84 50.52
C ASP A 122 88.47 25.00 50.93
N ARG A 123 88.16 25.89 51.88
CA ARG A 123 86.78 26.23 52.23
C ARG A 123 86.03 26.84 51.05
N ALA A 124 86.64 27.81 50.35
CA ALA A 124 86.02 28.42 49.18
C ALA A 124 85.78 27.40 48.04
N ALA A 125 86.70 26.47 47.83
CA ALA A 125 86.54 25.39 46.85
C ALA A 125 85.42 24.41 47.25
N SER A 126 85.34 24.05 48.54
CA SER A 126 84.26 23.22 49.08
C SER A 126 82.88 23.90 48.94
N ASP A 127 82.78 25.18 49.30
CA ASP A 127 81.54 25.95 49.18
C ASP A 127 81.11 26.09 47.71
N ALA A 128 82.06 26.32 46.80
CA ALA A 128 81.78 26.38 45.37
C ALA A 128 81.32 25.02 44.80
N ALA A 129 81.93 23.92 45.24
CA ALA A 129 81.53 22.57 44.84
C ALA A 129 80.12 22.23 45.35
N GLN A 130 79.79 22.60 46.60
CA GLN A 130 78.44 22.42 47.14
C GLN A 130 77.42 23.27 46.37
N ALA A 131 77.72 24.53 46.09
CA ALA A 131 76.83 25.40 45.33
C ALA A 131 76.58 24.91 43.89
N GLN A 132 77.59 24.31 43.24
CA GLN A 132 77.44 23.66 41.94
C GLN A 132 76.53 22.44 42.03
N HIS A 133 76.76 21.56 43.02
CA HIS A 133 75.93 20.39 43.25
C HIS A 133 74.46 20.77 43.50
N ASP A 134 74.19 21.73 44.38
CA ASP A 134 72.83 22.22 44.69
C ASP A 134 72.18 22.88 43.46
N ALA A 135 72.96 23.48 42.56
CA ALA A 135 72.45 24.04 41.30
C ALA A 135 72.11 22.95 40.29
N GLU A 136 72.92 21.89 40.19
CA GLU A 136 72.68 20.72 39.34
C GLU A 136 71.44 19.94 39.81
N GLU A 137 71.28 19.72 41.12
CA GLU A 137 70.09 19.05 41.67
C GLU A 137 68.82 19.83 41.37
N ARG A 138 68.81 21.16 41.57
CA ARG A 138 67.66 22.02 41.23
C ARG A 138 67.37 22.04 39.72
N ALA A 139 68.40 22.02 38.88
CA ALA A 139 68.21 21.94 37.44
C ALA A 139 67.58 20.60 37.02
N GLN A 140 68.04 19.50 37.59
CA GLN A 140 67.46 18.16 37.34
C GLN A 140 66.01 18.06 37.85
N GLU A 141 65.71 18.63 39.01
CA GLU A 141 64.34 18.67 39.53
C GLU A 141 63.42 19.48 38.61
N ALA A 142 63.85 20.68 38.20
CA ALA A 142 63.09 21.52 37.26
C ALA A 142 62.88 20.85 35.89
N GLU A 143 63.87 20.09 35.38
CA GLU A 143 63.72 19.30 34.16
C GLU A 143 62.69 18.17 34.32
N ARG A 144 62.71 17.46 35.46
CA ARG A 144 61.72 16.42 35.76
C ARG A 144 60.31 16.99 35.89
N GLU A 145 60.15 18.13 36.56
CA GLU A 145 58.87 18.82 36.69
C GLU A 145 58.34 19.29 35.34
N ARG A 146 59.22 19.86 34.49
CA ARG A 146 58.87 20.25 33.12
C ARG A 146 58.40 19.04 32.31
N ASP A 147 59.14 17.94 32.35
CA ASP A 147 58.82 16.75 31.56
C ASP A 147 57.51 16.11 32.05
N ALA A 148 57.26 16.09 33.36
CA ALA A 148 55.99 15.67 33.94
C ALA A 148 54.82 16.56 33.48
N ALA A 149 54.97 17.88 33.52
CA ALA A 149 53.95 18.82 33.07
C ALA A 149 53.67 18.70 31.56
N VAL A 150 54.70 18.44 30.74
CA VAL A 150 54.52 18.18 29.31
C VAL A 150 53.77 16.87 29.07
N ALA A 151 54.11 15.81 29.80
CA ALA A 151 53.42 14.52 29.70
C ALA A 151 51.94 14.63 30.10
N GLU A 152 51.64 15.32 31.22
CA GLU A 152 50.26 15.58 31.67
C GLU A 152 49.47 16.40 30.64
N ALA A 153 50.08 17.44 30.06
CA ALA A 153 49.44 18.24 29.02
C ALA A 153 49.17 17.43 27.74
N GLN A 154 50.07 16.52 27.35
CA GLN A 154 49.87 15.63 26.20
C GLN A 154 48.76 14.61 26.47
N GLN A 155 48.71 14.05 27.67
CA GLN A 155 47.65 13.14 28.09
C GLN A 155 46.29 13.85 28.07
N ALA A 156 46.19 15.04 28.68
CA ALA A 156 44.95 15.83 28.69
C ALA A 156 44.46 16.19 27.27
N ARG A 157 45.38 16.50 26.34
CA ARG A 157 45.03 16.73 24.93
C ARG A 157 44.50 15.48 24.24
N THR A 158 45.07 14.32 24.54
CA THR A 158 44.65 13.04 23.97
C THR A 158 43.27 12.66 24.50
N GLU A 159 43.05 12.75 25.81
CA GLU A 159 41.76 12.52 26.45
C GLU A 159 40.67 13.47 25.92
N ALA A 160 41.00 14.76 25.72
CA ALA A 160 40.07 15.73 25.13
C ALA A 160 39.72 15.40 23.66
N ALA A 161 40.70 14.94 22.87
CA ALA A 161 40.47 14.50 21.49
C ALA A 161 39.59 13.25 21.44
N ASP A 162 39.85 12.26 22.30
CA ASP A 162 39.07 11.03 22.40
C ASP A 162 37.63 11.30 22.87
N ALA A 163 37.46 12.21 23.83
CA ALA A 163 36.15 12.66 24.29
C ALA A 163 35.36 13.35 23.15
N THR A 164 36.03 14.21 22.37
CA THR A 164 35.42 14.88 21.21
C THR A 164 35.01 13.87 20.14
N ALA A 165 35.91 12.95 19.76
CA ALA A 165 35.62 11.90 18.78
C ALA A 165 34.51 10.94 19.25
N THR A 166 34.38 10.71 20.55
CA THR A 166 33.29 9.90 21.12
C THR A 166 31.96 10.66 21.07
N ALA A 167 31.96 11.95 21.38
CA ALA A 167 30.77 12.80 21.28
C ALA A 167 30.28 12.91 19.81
N GLU A 168 31.19 13.12 18.86
CA GLU A 168 30.86 13.16 17.42
C GLU A 168 30.24 11.84 16.93
N ARG A 169 30.81 10.70 17.34
CA ARG A 169 30.23 9.38 17.03
C ARG A 169 28.83 9.21 17.63
N ALA A 170 28.62 9.62 18.88
CA ALA A 170 27.31 9.54 19.52
C ALA A 170 26.25 10.41 18.80
N VAL A 171 26.63 11.61 18.35
CA VAL A 171 25.74 12.46 17.54
C VAL A 171 25.42 11.81 16.20
N ALA A 172 26.43 11.29 15.49
CA ALA A 172 26.24 10.63 14.20
C ALA A 172 25.34 9.37 14.32
N GLU A 173 25.50 8.58 15.38
CA GLU A 173 24.65 7.43 15.68
C GLU A 173 23.21 7.86 16.00
N ALA A 174 23.02 8.93 16.77
CA ALA A 174 21.70 9.48 17.07
C ALA A 174 21.00 9.99 15.81
N ASP A 175 21.71 10.69 14.93
CA ASP A 175 21.19 11.18 13.65
C ASP A 175 20.81 10.01 12.71
N ALA A 176 21.66 8.99 12.64
CA ALA A 176 21.38 7.78 11.86
C ALA A 176 20.14 7.04 12.38
N ALA A 177 19.99 6.92 13.70
CA ALA A 177 18.81 6.35 14.35
C ALA A 177 17.55 7.20 14.09
N GLY A 178 17.66 8.53 14.14
CA GLY A 178 16.59 9.47 13.80
C GLY A 178 16.11 9.32 12.35
N LEU A 179 17.04 9.24 11.40
CA LEU A 179 16.74 9.00 9.98
C LEU A 179 16.10 7.63 9.75
N ALA A 180 16.58 6.58 10.44
CA ALA A 180 16.00 5.24 10.35
C ALA A 180 14.56 5.23 10.86
N ARG A 181 14.28 5.91 11.98
CA ARG A 181 12.93 6.07 12.53
C ARG A 181 12.02 6.83 11.59
N ALA A 182 12.46 7.98 11.05
CA ALA A 182 11.68 8.76 10.09
C ALA A 182 11.34 7.95 8.82
N ARG A 183 12.28 7.13 8.32
CA ARG A 183 12.02 6.22 7.20
C ARG A 183 10.98 5.16 7.56
N ALA A 184 11.09 4.55 8.75
CA ALA A 184 10.12 3.56 9.21
C ALA A 184 8.71 4.16 9.32
N GLU A 185 8.58 5.35 9.92
CA GLU A 185 7.32 6.10 10.04
C GLU A 185 6.74 6.42 8.66
N ALA A 186 7.54 6.96 7.73
CA ALA A 186 7.11 7.24 6.36
C ALA A 186 6.66 5.97 5.60
N THR A 187 7.34 4.84 5.78
CA THR A 187 6.92 3.57 5.17
C THR A 187 5.61 3.03 5.76
N ALA A 188 5.39 3.23 7.06
CA ALA A 188 4.16 2.84 7.74
C ALA A 188 2.97 3.70 7.27
N GLU A 189 3.13 5.02 7.18
CA GLU A 189 2.13 5.93 6.64
C GLU A 189 1.76 5.58 5.20
N ALA A 190 2.77 5.36 4.34
CA ALA A 190 2.55 4.95 2.96
C ALA A 190 1.85 3.58 2.84
N ALA A 191 2.01 2.68 3.81
CA ALA A 191 1.29 1.40 3.86
C ALA A 191 -0.18 1.60 4.26
N ILE A 192 -0.45 2.47 5.24
CA ILE A 192 -1.81 2.83 5.67
C ILE A 192 -2.58 3.49 4.52
N ASP A 193 -1.96 4.43 3.81
CA ASP A 193 -2.60 5.10 2.67
C ASP A 193 -2.90 4.14 1.52
N ARG A 194 -1.99 3.20 1.24
CA ARG A 194 -2.25 2.13 0.25
C ARG A 194 -3.40 1.23 0.67
N ALA A 195 -3.48 0.86 1.95
CA ALA A 195 -4.58 0.06 2.48
C ALA A 195 -5.93 0.78 2.37
N ARG A 196 -5.98 2.09 2.69
CA ARG A 196 -7.18 2.92 2.53
C ARG A 196 -7.65 3.01 1.08
N ARG A 197 -6.73 3.28 0.15
CA ARG A 197 -7.05 3.33 -1.29
C ARG A 197 -7.60 1.99 -1.79
N ALA A 198 -6.97 0.87 -1.38
CA ALA A 198 -7.45 -0.45 -1.73
C ALA A 198 -8.84 -0.76 -1.15
N GLU A 199 -9.14 -0.29 0.07
CA GLU A 199 -10.47 -0.43 0.67
C GLU A 199 -11.52 0.38 -0.10
N ASP A 200 -11.20 1.62 -0.48
CA ASP A 200 -12.09 2.49 -1.25
C ASP A 200 -12.33 1.96 -2.66
N GLU A 201 -11.29 1.47 -3.34
CA GLU A 201 -11.42 0.75 -4.62
C GLU A 201 -12.31 -0.49 -4.47
N ASN A 202 -12.16 -1.26 -3.38
CA ASN A 202 -13.00 -2.42 -3.12
C ASN A 202 -14.48 -2.03 -2.89
N LYS A 203 -14.75 -0.91 -2.21
CA LYS A 203 -16.11 -0.37 -2.04
C LYS A 203 -16.73 0.00 -3.38
N VAL A 204 -15.97 0.66 -4.27
CA VAL A 204 -16.43 1.00 -5.62
C VAL A 204 -16.72 -0.25 -6.44
N VAL A 205 -15.84 -1.25 -6.40
CA VAL A 205 -16.04 -2.53 -7.09
C VAL A 205 -17.28 -3.26 -6.56
N ARG A 206 -17.50 -3.29 -5.24
CA ARG A 206 -18.71 -3.89 -4.65
C ARG A 206 -19.98 -3.16 -5.08
N ALA A 207 -19.99 -1.83 -5.01
CA ALA A 207 -21.14 -1.03 -5.43
C ALA A 207 -21.47 -1.26 -6.92
N HIS A 208 -20.45 -1.36 -7.78
CA HIS A 208 -20.66 -1.67 -9.20
C HIS A 208 -21.16 -3.11 -9.41
N ALA A 209 -20.66 -4.08 -8.65
CA ALA A 209 -21.17 -5.45 -8.69
C ALA A 209 -22.66 -5.52 -8.26
N ASP A 210 -23.03 -4.81 -7.21
CA ASP A 210 -24.42 -4.71 -6.74
C ASP A 210 -25.33 -4.06 -7.81
N GLU A 211 -24.86 -2.99 -8.46
CA GLU A 211 -25.57 -2.34 -9.59
C GLU A 211 -25.78 -3.32 -10.76
N LEU A 212 -24.75 -4.09 -11.13
CA LEU A 212 -24.85 -5.09 -12.20
C LEU A 212 -25.84 -6.21 -11.84
N VAL A 213 -25.87 -6.65 -10.58
CA VAL A 213 -26.86 -7.64 -10.11
C VAL A 213 -28.28 -7.08 -10.22
N GLN A 214 -28.51 -5.84 -9.77
CA GLN A 214 -29.81 -5.18 -9.91
C GLN A 214 -30.25 -5.08 -11.38
N ARG A 215 -29.33 -4.70 -12.27
CA ARG A 215 -29.60 -4.61 -13.71
C ARG A 215 -29.90 -5.98 -14.33
N LEU A 216 -29.21 -7.04 -13.89
CA LEU A 216 -29.51 -8.41 -14.34
C LEU A 216 -30.90 -8.87 -13.89
N ASP A 217 -31.30 -8.55 -12.66
CA ASP A 217 -32.63 -8.89 -12.15
C ASP A 217 -33.73 -8.09 -12.85
N GLU A 218 -33.50 -6.82 -13.17
CA GLU A 218 -34.40 -6.02 -13.99
C GLU A 218 -34.55 -6.61 -15.41
N LEU A 219 -33.44 -6.98 -16.05
CA LEU A 219 -33.47 -7.63 -17.37
C LEU A 219 -34.19 -8.99 -17.33
N ARG A 220 -34.02 -9.76 -16.25
CA ARG A 220 -34.76 -11.02 -16.05
C ARG A 220 -36.26 -10.77 -15.90
N ALA A 221 -36.66 -9.74 -15.14
CA ALA A 221 -38.06 -9.36 -15.01
C ALA A 221 -38.65 -8.93 -16.37
N GLN A 222 -37.94 -8.10 -17.13
CA GLN A 222 -38.34 -7.70 -18.48
C GLN A 222 -38.45 -8.90 -19.44
N LEU A 223 -37.52 -9.85 -19.38
CA LEU A 223 -37.60 -11.08 -20.19
C LEU A 223 -38.80 -11.95 -19.79
N ALA A 224 -39.09 -12.08 -18.50
CA ALA A 224 -40.25 -12.82 -18.02
C ALA A 224 -41.56 -12.15 -18.50
N GLU A 225 -41.65 -10.82 -18.42
CA GLU A 225 -42.79 -10.04 -18.94
C GLU A 225 -42.95 -10.24 -20.45
N ARG A 226 -41.89 -10.06 -21.25
CA ARG A 226 -41.93 -10.28 -22.71
C ARG A 226 -42.28 -11.71 -23.10
N THR A 227 -41.84 -12.69 -22.31
CA THR A 227 -42.21 -14.09 -22.50
C THR A 227 -43.70 -14.28 -22.24
N GLY A 228 -44.24 -13.69 -21.16
CA GLY A 228 -45.68 -13.69 -20.88
C GLY A 228 -46.51 -13.00 -21.96
N GLU A 229 -46.07 -11.84 -22.47
CA GLU A 229 -46.71 -11.15 -23.61
C GLU A 229 -46.71 -12.03 -24.87
N ARG A 230 -45.60 -12.68 -25.18
CA ARG A 230 -45.49 -13.59 -26.32
C ARG A 230 -46.43 -14.78 -26.18
N ASP A 231 -46.46 -15.40 -25.00
CA ASP A 231 -47.26 -16.60 -24.75
C ASP A 231 -48.77 -16.26 -24.78
N THR A 232 -49.18 -15.10 -24.24
CA THR A 232 -50.56 -14.60 -24.35
C THR A 232 -50.94 -14.26 -25.80
N ALA A 233 -50.03 -13.66 -26.59
CA ALA A 233 -50.24 -13.42 -28.02
C ALA A 233 -50.39 -14.72 -28.82
N HIS A 234 -49.58 -15.75 -28.50
CA HIS A 234 -49.72 -17.08 -29.11
C HIS A 234 -51.07 -17.73 -28.78
N ALA A 235 -51.48 -17.72 -27.50
CA ALA A 235 -52.79 -18.23 -27.09
C ALA A 235 -53.94 -17.49 -27.81
N ALA A 236 -53.85 -16.16 -27.93
CA ALA A 236 -54.84 -15.37 -28.67
C ALA A 236 -54.88 -15.72 -30.17
N LEU A 237 -53.72 -15.96 -30.80
CA LEU A 237 -53.64 -16.40 -32.20
C LEU A 237 -54.22 -17.79 -32.40
N GLU A 238 -53.95 -18.73 -31.49
CA GLU A 238 -54.55 -20.07 -31.50
C GLU A 238 -56.08 -19.99 -31.37
N GLN A 239 -56.56 -19.20 -30.41
CA GLN A 239 -57.99 -18.97 -30.24
C GLN A 239 -58.62 -18.33 -31.50
N HIS A 240 -57.94 -17.37 -32.14
CA HIS A 240 -58.42 -16.79 -33.39
C HIS A 240 -58.47 -17.83 -34.52
N ARG A 241 -57.47 -18.72 -34.63
CA ARG A 241 -57.45 -19.81 -35.61
C ARG A 241 -58.59 -20.80 -35.36
N GLU A 242 -58.86 -21.16 -34.10
CA GLU A 242 -60.00 -21.99 -33.74
C GLU A 242 -61.32 -21.34 -34.13
N ARG A 243 -61.54 -20.06 -33.76
CA ARG A 243 -62.73 -19.30 -34.17
C ARG A 243 -62.88 -19.23 -35.69
N SER A 244 -61.78 -19.05 -36.43
CA SER A 244 -61.79 -19.07 -37.90
C SER A 244 -62.24 -20.43 -38.45
N ARG A 245 -61.69 -21.53 -37.92
CA ARG A 245 -62.11 -22.89 -38.29
C ARG A 245 -63.57 -23.17 -37.93
N ASP A 246 -64.04 -22.67 -36.80
CA ASP A 246 -65.44 -22.81 -36.38
C ASP A 246 -66.38 -22.05 -37.31
N LEU A 247 -66.01 -20.82 -37.69
CA LEU A 247 -66.73 -20.03 -38.67
C LEU A 247 -66.71 -20.69 -40.06
N GLU A 248 -65.55 -21.19 -40.52
CA GLU A 248 -65.44 -21.94 -41.77
C GLU A 248 -66.32 -23.19 -41.77
N ARG A 249 -66.30 -23.97 -40.68
CA ARG A 249 -67.19 -25.14 -40.51
C ARG A 249 -68.66 -24.74 -40.52
N SER A 250 -69.04 -23.70 -39.79
CA SER A 250 -70.42 -23.21 -39.76
C SER A 250 -70.89 -22.66 -41.11
N LEU A 251 -70.01 -21.96 -41.85
CA LEU A 251 -70.30 -21.50 -43.21
C LEU A 251 -70.42 -22.66 -44.19
N THR A 252 -69.56 -23.68 -44.08
CA THR A 252 -69.65 -24.90 -44.89
C THR A 252 -70.95 -25.65 -44.60
N GLU A 253 -71.31 -25.84 -43.33
CA GLU A 253 -72.57 -26.47 -42.93
C GLU A 253 -73.80 -25.67 -43.41
N ARG A 254 -73.75 -24.33 -43.34
CA ARG A 254 -74.79 -23.47 -43.92
C ARG A 254 -74.86 -23.58 -45.43
N LEU A 255 -73.72 -23.62 -46.13
CA LEU A 255 -73.67 -23.81 -47.58
C LEU A 255 -74.28 -25.15 -47.96
N ASP A 256 -73.90 -26.25 -47.29
CA ASP A 256 -74.47 -27.57 -47.50
C ASP A 256 -75.96 -27.58 -47.25
N THR A 257 -76.41 -26.99 -46.13
CA THR A 257 -77.85 -26.87 -45.80
C THR A 257 -78.60 -26.06 -46.87
N THR A 258 -78.06 -24.93 -47.31
CA THR A 258 -78.67 -24.13 -48.39
C THR A 258 -78.64 -24.86 -49.73
N GLY A 259 -77.60 -25.64 -50.00
CA GLY A 259 -77.48 -26.51 -51.16
C GLY A 259 -78.58 -27.57 -51.16
N SER A 260 -78.76 -28.29 -50.05
CA SER A 260 -79.86 -29.24 -49.86
C SER A 260 -81.23 -28.57 -49.96
N HIS A 261 -81.42 -27.36 -49.41
CA HIS A 261 -82.67 -26.60 -49.56
C HIS A 261 -82.93 -26.20 -51.02
N LEU A 262 -81.90 -25.81 -51.78
CA LEU A 262 -82.03 -25.50 -53.21
C LEU A 262 -82.32 -26.74 -54.05
N GLU A 263 -81.68 -27.86 -53.75
CA GLU A 263 -81.96 -29.16 -54.37
C GLU A 263 -83.39 -29.60 -54.08
N GLN A 264 -83.84 -29.48 -52.83
CA GLN A 264 -85.22 -29.75 -52.43
C GLN A 264 -86.19 -28.82 -53.17
N ALA A 265 -85.94 -27.51 -53.21
CA ALA A 265 -86.77 -26.56 -53.93
C ALA A 265 -86.81 -26.85 -55.44
N ARG A 266 -85.70 -27.30 -56.04
CA ARG A 266 -85.66 -27.74 -57.45
C ARG A 266 -86.47 -29.01 -57.66
N ALA A 267 -86.39 -29.98 -56.74
CA ALA A 267 -87.20 -31.20 -56.79
C ALA A 267 -88.70 -30.89 -56.63
N ASP A 268 -89.05 -30.00 -55.69
CA ASP A 268 -90.42 -29.54 -55.47
C ASP A 268 -90.95 -28.79 -56.71
N LEU A 269 -90.14 -27.93 -57.33
CA LEU A 269 -90.49 -27.23 -58.56
C LEU A 269 -90.66 -28.21 -59.73
N ALA A 270 -89.78 -29.20 -59.87
CA ALA A 270 -89.90 -30.24 -60.89
C ALA A 270 -91.18 -31.07 -60.71
N SER A 271 -91.48 -31.45 -59.45
CA SER A 271 -92.71 -32.15 -59.09
C SER A 271 -93.96 -31.28 -59.30
N ALA A 272 -93.87 -29.97 -59.05
CA ALA A 272 -94.95 -29.03 -59.36
C ALA A 272 -95.17 -28.89 -60.87
N ALA A 273 -94.10 -28.82 -61.67
CA ALA A 273 -94.18 -28.77 -63.13
C ALA A 273 -94.70 -30.08 -63.74
N GLU A 274 -94.41 -31.22 -63.11
CA GLU A 274 -94.99 -32.51 -63.49
C GLU A 274 -96.49 -32.60 -63.14
N ARG A 275 -96.89 -32.16 -61.93
CA ARG A 275 -98.29 -32.00 -61.56
C ARG A 275 -99.04 -31.04 -62.48
N GLU A 276 -98.41 -29.94 -62.89
CA GLU A 276 -98.99 -29.00 -63.85
C GLU A 276 -99.18 -29.64 -65.23
N ARG A 277 -98.18 -30.39 -65.74
CA ARG A 277 -98.31 -31.15 -66.99
C ARG A 277 -99.41 -32.20 -66.91
N GLU A 278 -99.52 -32.91 -65.79
CA GLU A 278 -100.57 -33.89 -65.55
C GLU A 278 -101.95 -33.23 -65.51
N LEU A 279 -102.10 -32.10 -64.80
CA LEU A 279 -103.35 -31.35 -64.75
C LEU A 279 -103.73 -30.78 -66.12
N ARG A 280 -102.78 -30.28 -66.90
CA ARG A 280 -103.01 -29.85 -68.29
C ARG A 280 -103.44 -31.02 -69.17
N GLY A 281 -102.78 -32.17 -69.06
CA GLY A 281 -103.17 -33.39 -69.76
C GLY A 281 -104.61 -33.81 -69.43
N ARG A 282 -104.98 -33.81 -68.14
CA ARG A 282 -106.36 -34.09 -67.71
C ARG A 282 -107.39 -33.08 -68.26
N LEU A 283 -107.03 -31.80 -68.33
CA LEU A 283 -107.89 -30.76 -68.91
C LEU A 283 -108.04 -30.93 -70.43
N ASP A 284 -106.96 -31.30 -71.13
CA ASP A 284 -106.99 -31.59 -72.56
C ASP A 284 -107.85 -32.84 -72.85
N ASP A 285 -107.69 -33.90 -72.05
CA ASP A 285 -108.52 -35.11 -72.12
C ASP A 285 -110.01 -34.79 -71.87
N GLN A 286 -110.31 -33.98 -70.85
CA GLN A 286 -111.68 -33.52 -70.58
C GLN A 286 -112.24 -32.66 -71.71
N ALA A 287 -111.42 -31.81 -72.32
CA ALA A 287 -111.84 -30.99 -73.46
C ALA A 287 -112.12 -31.86 -74.69
N GLU A 288 -111.34 -32.91 -74.92
CA GLU A 288 -111.58 -33.85 -76.02
C GLU A 288 -112.81 -34.73 -75.76
N GLU A 289 -113.03 -35.17 -74.52
CA GLU A 289 -114.26 -35.87 -74.11
C GLU A 289 -115.50 -34.96 -74.29
N HIS A 290 -115.38 -33.67 -73.96
CA HIS A 290 -116.40 -32.68 -74.26
C HIS A 290 -116.66 -32.51 -75.77
N ARG A 291 -115.63 -32.50 -76.62
CA ARG A 291 -115.80 -32.44 -78.08
C ARG A 291 -116.43 -33.70 -78.65
N VAL A 292 -116.07 -34.88 -78.13
CA VAL A 292 -116.66 -36.16 -78.54
C VAL A 292 -118.13 -36.20 -78.16
N THR A 293 -118.49 -35.74 -76.97
CA THR A 293 -119.90 -35.66 -76.54
C THR A 293 -120.69 -34.60 -77.32
N GLU A 294 -120.10 -33.46 -77.65
CA GLU A 294 -120.71 -32.46 -78.54
C GLU A 294 -120.93 -33.00 -79.97
N ARG A 295 -119.97 -33.73 -80.53
CA ARG A 295 -120.14 -34.40 -81.83
C ARG A 295 -121.23 -35.44 -81.79
N ALA A 296 -121.26 -36.29 -80.77
CA ALA A 296 -122.32 -37.29 -80.58
C ALA A 296 -123.70 -36.64 -80.41
N LEU A 297 -123.78 -35.48 -79.76
CA LEU A 297 -125.01 -34.70 -79.64
C LEU A 297 -125.44 -34.10 -80.98
N ALA A 298 -124.49 -33.57 -81.77
CA ALA A 298 -124.75 -33.05 -83.10
C ALA A 298 -125.21 -34.15 -84.07
N ASP A 299 -124.60 -35.34 -84.01
CA ASP A 299 -125.01 -36.51 -84.80
C ASP A 299 -126.41 -36.99 -84.40
N ALA A 300 -126.71 -37.07 -83.10
CA ALA A 300 -128.05 -37.41 -82.63
C ALA A 300 -129.11 -36.36 -83.05
N GLN A 301 -128.74 -35.08 -83.10
CA GLN A 301 -129.62 -34.02 -83.60
C GLN A 301 -129.85 -34.13 -85.12
N ALA A 302 -128.83 -34.52 -85.88
CA ALA A 302 -128.93 -34.78 -87.32
C ALA A 302 -129.84 -35.98 -87.61
N ASP A 303 -129.73 -37.06 -86.83
CA ASP A 303 -130.62 -38.23 -86.95
C ASP A 303 -132.08 -37.90 -86.64
N VAL A 304 -132.33 -37.08 -85.61
CA VAL A 304 -133.68 -36.59 -85.28
C VAL A 304 -134.24 -35.70 -86.41
N ALA A 305 -133.41 -34.87 -87.03
CA ALA A 305 -133.82 -34.05 -88.17
C ALA A 305 -134.12 -34.91 -89.42
N ALA A 306 -133.31 -35.94 -89.68
CA ALA A 306 -133.53 -36.88 -90.77
C ALA A 306 -134.84 -37.65 -90.60
N HIS A 307 -135.13 -38.15 -89.41
CA HIS A 307 -136.40 -38.84 -89.12
C HIS A 307 -137.62 -37.92 -89.19
N ARG A 308 -137.48 -36.63 -88.85
CA ARG A 308 -138.56 -35.64 -89.05
C ARG A 308 -138.84 -35.38 -90.53
N ALA A 309 -137.80 -35.22 -91.34
CA ALA A 309 -137.93 -35.03 -92.78
C ALA A 309 -138.54 -36.28 -93.47
N GLU A 310 -138.22 -37.48 -92.99
CA GLU A 310 -138.80 -38.72 -93.50
C GLU A 310 -140.29 -38.86 -93.11
N ALA A 311 -140.65 -38.44 -91.90
CA ALA A 311 -142.06 -38.39 -91.47
C ALA A 311 -142.89 -37.36 -92.26
N GLU A 312 -142.31 -36.22 -92.64
CA GLU A 312 -142.97 -35.23 -93.51
C GLU A 312 -143.17 -35.77 -94.94
N ARG A 313 -142.14 -36.39 -95.54
CA ARG A 313 -142.28 -37.02 -96.86
C ARG A 313 -143.36 -38.10 -96.89
N LEU A 314 -143.50 -38.87 -95.82
CA LEU A 314 -144.56 -39.88 -95.70
C LEU A 314 -145.95 -39.24 -95.58
N ARG A 315 -146.10 -38.11 -94.87
CA ARG A 315 -147.36 -37.35 -94.84
C ARG A 315 -147.73 -36.76 -96.19
N ASP A 316 -146.76 -36.20 -96.91
CA ASP A 316 -147.01 -35.62 -98.23
C ASP A 316 -147.45 -36.70 -99.23
N ARG A 317 -146.83 -37.89 -99.21
CA ARG A 317 -147.27 -39.01 -100.07
C ARG A 317 -148.70 -39.47 -99.78
N ILE A 318 -149.13 -39.46 -98.52
CA ILE A 318 -150.51 -39.77 -98.13
C ILE A 318 -151.45 -38.67 -98.66
N GLY A 319 -151.09 -37.40 -98.47
CA GLY A 319 -151.88 -36.27 -98.94
C GLY A 319 -152.03 -36.18 -100.46
N THR A 320 -151.05 -36.66 -101.23
CA THR A 320 -151.12 -36.70 -102.71
C THR A 320 -152.01 -37.85 -103.19
N ALA A 321 -151.91 -39.02 -102.57
CA ALA A 321 -152.74 -40.18 -102.91
C ALA A 321 -154.24 -39.93 -102.63
N GLU A 322 -154.57 -39.19 -101.57
CA GLU A 322 -155.95 -38.82 -101.25
C GLU A 322 -156.54 -37.82 -102.26
N ARG A 323 -155.76 -36.84 -102.72
CA ARG A 323 -156.19 -35.86 -103.73
C ARG A 323 -156.41 -36.47 -105.11
N GLU A 324 -155.62 -37.47 -105.48
CA GLU A 324 -155.80 -38.21 -106.74
C GLU A 324 -157.09 -39.03 -106.72
N ARG A 325 -157.44 -39.65 -105.58
CA ARG A 325 -158.68 -40.41 -105.41
C ARG A 325 -159.93 -39.52 -105.56
N ASP A 326 -159.93 -38.36 -104.90
CA ASP A 326 -161.05 -37.40 -104.94
C ASP A 326 -161.24 -36.73 -106.31
N THR A 327 -160.20 -36.74 -107.14
CA THR A 327 -160.26 -36.21 -108.51
C THR A 327 -160.90 -37.22 -109.45
N VAL A 328 -160.64 -38.51 -109.26
CA VAL A 328 -161.24 -39.60 -110.05
C VAL A 328 -162.74 -39.74 -109.75
N ASP A 329 -163.15 -39.66 -108.48
CA ASP A 329 -164.57 -39.75 -108.10
C ASP A 329 -165.42 -38.62 -108.70
N ARG A 330 -164.90 -37.38 -108.73
CA ARG A 330 -165.60 -36.22 -109.31
C ARG A 330 -165.72 -36.25 -110.83
N VAL A 331 -164.89 -37.01 -111.52
CA VAL A 331 -164.98 -37.19 -112.99
C VAL A 331 -166.02 -38.25 -113.32
N LEU A 332 -166.09 -39.33 -112.54
CA LEU A 332 -167.07 -40.39 -112.75
C LEU A 332 -168.51 -39.93 -112.46
N HIS A 333 -168.74 -39.09 -111.43
CA HIS A 333 -170.08 -38.53 -111.18
C HIS A 333 -170.58 -37.63 -112.31
N ARG A 334 -169.72 -36.78 -112.88
CA ARG A 334 -170.10 -35.89 -114.00
C ARG A 334 -170.44 -36.62 -115.28
N ILE A 335 -169.76 -37.73 -115.57
CA ILE A 335 -170.05 -38.55 -116.75
C ILE A 335 -171.38 -39.27 -116.59
N ASN A 336 -171.72 -39.74 -115.39
CA ASN A 336 -172.98 -40.41 -115.12
C ASN A 336 -174.19 -39.46 -115.22
N ASP A 337 -174.05 -38.23 -114.70
CA ASP A 337 -175.12 -37.22 -114.78
C ASP A 337 -175.38 -36.75 -116.22
N ALA A 338 -174.34 -36.65 -117.05
CA ALA A 338 -174.46 -36.28 -118.46
C ALA A 338 -175.13 -37.37 -119.31
N VAL A 339 -174.96 -38.64 -118.95
CA VAL A 339 -175.58 -39.78 -119.65
C VAL A 339 -177.06 -39.95 -119.28
N LEU A 340 -177.44 -39.68 -118.02
CA LEU A 340 -178.83 -39.80 -117.56
C LEU A 340 -179.73 -38.61 -118.00
N ALA A 341 -179.16 -37.43 -118.23
CA ALA A 341 -179.92 -36.29 -118.74
C ALA A 341 -180.35 -36.43 -120.22
N ALA A 342 -179.69 -37.29 -121.00
CA ALA A 342 -179.98 -37.49 -122.42
C ALA A 342 -181.15 -38.46 -122.70
N ASP A 343 -181.71 -39.12 -121.69
CA ASP A 343 -182.72 -40.19 -121.84
C ASP A 343 -184.16 -39.76 -121.46
N SER A 344 -184.42 -38.46 -121.27
CA SER A 344 -185.72 -37.99 -120.74
C SER A 344 -186.50 -36.93 -121.52
N ASP A 345 -186.12 -36.53 -122.74
CA ASP A 345 -187.04 -35.71 -123.54
C ASP A 345 -186.99 -36.00 -125.05
N ALA A 346 -188.14 -36.43 -125.55
CA ALA A 346 -188.37 -36.75 -126.94
C ALA A 346 -188.55 -35.48 -127.77
N THR A 347 -187.53 -35.11 -128.55
CA THR A 347 -187.78 -34.80 -129.97
C THR A 347 -186.57 -35.14 -130.83
N ARG A 348 -186.87 -35.98 -131.81
CA ARG A 348 -186.09 -36.42 -132.97
C ARG A 348 -185.28 -35.30 -133.63
N GLU A 349 -184.15 -35.74 -134.19
CA GLU A 349 -183.31 -35.10 -135.22
C GLU A 349 -182.23 -34.12 -134.75
N ASP A 350 -181.12 -34.66 -134.20
CA ASP A 350 -179.76 -34.45 -134.74
C ASP A 350 -178.69 -35.21 -133.91
N PRO A 351 -178.13 -36.34 -134.40
CA PRO A 351 -177.07 -37.11 -133.73
C PRO A 351 -175.73 -36.36 -133.57
N GLY A 352 -175.57 -35.15 -134.11
CA GLY A 352 -174.33 -34.35 -134.01
C GLY A 352 -174.09 -33.74 -132.62
N ALA A 353 -175.15 -33.38 -131.89
CA ALA A 353 -175.03 -32.56 -130.67
C ALA A 353 -174.40 -33.29 -129.47
N LEU A 354 -174.58 -34.61 -129.34
CA LEU A 354 -174.02 -35.41 -128.24
C LEU A 354 -172.51 -35.62 -128.35
N ARG A 355 -171.96 -35.62 -129.57
CA ARG A 355 -170.53 -35.87 -129.80
C ARG A 355 -169.69 -34.64 -129.48
N GLU A 356 -170.22 -33.44 -129.71
CA GLU A 356 -169.52 -32.18 -129.50
C GLU A 356 -169.43 -31.81 -128.01
N LEU A 357 -170.41 -32.22 -127.20
CA LEU A 357 -170.44 -31.97 -125.76
C LEU A 357 -169.45 -32.85 -124.99
N VAL A 358 -169.26 -34.10 -125.42
CA VAL A 358 -168.25 -35.02 -124.84
C VAL A 358 -166.81 -34.63 -125.23
N LEU A 359 -166.60 -34.14 -126.45
CA LEU A 359 -165.27 -33.73 -126.91
C LEU A 359 -164.80 -32.40 -126.29
N ARG A 360 -165.70 -31.47 -126.01
CA ARG A 360 -165.36 -30.19 -125.36
C ARG A 360 -164.84 -30.38 -123.93
N GLU A 361 -165.31 -31.41 -123.23
CA GLU A 361 -164.94 -31.64 -121.82
C GLU A 361 -163.71 -32.54 -121.63
N LEU A 362 -163.30 -33.27 -122.67
CA LEU A 362 -162.05 -34.04 -122.67
C LEU A 362 -160.81 -33.21 -123.06
N LEU A 363 -160.97 -32.01 -123.62
CA LEU A 363 -159.88 -31.22 -124.22
C LEU A 363 -159.39 -30.01 -123.40
N THR A 364 -159.95 -29.73 -122.22
CA THR A 364 -159.60 -28.53 -121.43
C THR A 364 -158.63 -28.79 -120.26
N ARG A 365 -157.90 -29.90 -120.23
CA ARG A 365 -157.11 -30.23 -119.03
C ARG A 365 -155.77 -30.92 -119.31
N THR A 366 -154.74 -30.15 -119.65
CA THR A 366 -153.34 -30.50 -119.30
C THR A 366 -152.42 -29.28 -119.38
N ASN A 367 -152.25 -28.61 -118.25
CA ASN A 367 -151.01 -27.90 -117.92
C ASN A 367 -150.85 -27.92 -116.40
N PRO A 368 -149.84 -28.62 -115.85
CA PRO A 368 -149.32 -28.35 -114.52
C PRO A 368 -147.99 -27.59 -114.56
N PRO A 369 -147.69 -26.78 -113.54
CA PRO A 369 -146.62 -25.78 -113.52
C PRO A 369 -145.28 -26.27 -112.95
N ASP A 370 -144.25 -25.52 -113.37
CA ASP A 370 -142.96 -25.26 -112.72
C ASP A 370 -143.11 -24.83 -111.25
N ASP A 371 -142.14 -25.22 -110.41
CA ASP A 371 -141.50 -24.45 -109.33
C ASP A 371 -140.65 -25.41 -108.46
N ALA A 372 -139.32 -25.33 -108.51
CA ALA A 372 -138.45 -24.41 -107.73
C ALA A 372 -138.12 -24.95 -106.34
N ASP A 373 -136.82 -25.10 -106.01
CA ASP A 373 -136.13 -24.48 -104.85
C ASP A 373 -134.67 -25.03 -104.66
N PRO A 374 -133.76 -24.45 -103.83
CA PRO A 374 -132.42 -24.05 -104.25
C PRO A 374 -131.29 -24.54 -103.29
N GLY A 375 -130.04 -24.18 -103.60
CA GLY A 375 -129.12 -23.57 -102.63
C GLY A 375 -128.26 -24.41 -101.66
N ARG A 376 -126.93 -24.16 -101.75
CA ARG A 376 -125.89 -24.14 -100.68
C ARG A 376 -125.21 -25.47 -100.29
N PRO A 377 -123.96 -25.41 -99.80
CA PRO A 377 -123.60 -24.80 -98.50
C PRO A 377 -123.02 -23.38 -98.54
#